data_AF-A0AAU3BKW5-F1
#
_entry.id   AF-A0AAU3BKW5-F1
#
_cell.length_a   1.000
_cell.length_b   1.000
_cell.length_c   1.000
_cell.angle_alpha   90.00
_cell.angle_beta   90.00
_cell.angle_gamma   90.00
#
_symmetry.space_group_name_H-M   'P 1'
#
loop_
_entity.id
_entity.type
_entity.pdbx_description
1 polymer ?
#
loop_
_entity_poly.entity_id
_entity_poly.type
_entity_poly.pdbx_seq_one_letter_code
_entity_poly.pdbx_strand_id
1 'polypeptide(L)'
;MTVSIITGLVALVGVALGGWLSLRNQDRAWQREHQRQWRDIRLTVCNDFLAANRRYVAYVLDPRASITALPHPREPGHLMPFFDEMGRPYKEALETGFTAMRLVMERPETVRCGVILVNSSRRVAASRATLSEADIPSEAFENLWGAEQDFINAVRSELGLVTMPRSPSA
;
A
#
# COMPACT_ATOMS: atom_id res chain seq x y z
N MET A 1 -8.90 -51.39 -45.70
CA MET A 1 -9.88 -50.78 -44.76
C MET A 1 -9.30 -50.54 -43.36
N THR A 2 -8.36 -51.36 -42.87
CA THR A 2 -7.71 -51.20 -41.55
C THR A 2 -6.77 -50.00 -41.44
N VAL A 3 -6.03 -49.67 -42.50
CA VAL A 3 -5.07 -48.54 -42.51
C VAL A 3 -5.77 -47.20 -42.26
N SER A 4 -6.90 -46.94 -42.92
CA SER A 4 -7.66 -45.68 -42.79
C SER A 4 -8.23 -45.43 -41.38
N ILE A 5 -8.55 -46.50 -40.65
CA ILE A 5 -9.05 -46.40 -39.27
C ILE A 5 -7.89 -46.01 -38.33
N ILE A 6 -6.71 -46.59 -38.53
CA ILE A 6 -5.51 -46.29 -37.73
C ILE A 6 -5.08 -44.84 -37.93
N THR A 7 -5.06 -44.33 -39.17
CA THR A 7 -4.72 -42.92 -39.44
C THR A 7 -5.73 -41.95 -38.84
N GLY A 8 -7.02 -42.25 -38.90
CA GLY A 8 -8.06 -41.42 -38.27
C GLY A 8 -7.93 -41.36 -36.75
N LEU A 9 -7.61 -42.49 -36.11
CA LEU A 9 -7.45 -42.58 -34.66
C LEU A 9 -6.20 -41.84 -34.19
N VAL A 10 -5.09 -41.94 -34.92
CA VAL A 10 -3.86 -41.16 -34.66
C VAL A 10 -4.11 -39.66 -34.80
N ALA A 11 -4.86 -39.23 -35.82
CA ALA A 11 -5.22 -37.82 -36.00
C ALA A 11 -6.07 -37.29 -34.83
N LEU A 12 -7.07 -38.06 -34.38
CA LEU A 12 -7.91 -37.68 -33.23
C LEU A 12 -7.11 -37.59 -31.93
N VAL A 13 -6.19 -38.53 -31.68
CA VAL A 13 -5.29 -38.48 -30.52
C VAL A 13 -4.37 -37.25 -30.60
N GLY A 14 -3.83 -36.94 -31.77
CA GLY A 14 -3.01 -35.75 -31.99
C GLY A 14 -3.77 -34.45 -31.69
N VAL A 15 -5.02 -34.35 -32.15
CA VAL A 15 -5.89 -33.19 -31.87
C VAL A 15 -6.24 -33.10 -30.39
N ALA A 16 -6.58 -34.20 -29.73
CA ALA A 16 -6.91 -34.22 -28.31
C ALA A 16 -5.71 -33.81 -27.44
N LEU A 17 -4.52 -34.34 -27.73
CA LEU A 17 -3.28 -33.96 -27.04
C LEU A 17 -2.90 -32.50 -27.30
N GLY A 18 -3.02 -32.04 -28.55
CA GLY A 18 -2.78 -30.64 -28.91
C GLY A 18 -3.73 -29.68 -28.19
N GLY A 19 -5.03 -30.04 -28.12
CA GLY A 19 -6.03 -29.27 -27.38
C GLY A 19 -5.75 -29.21 -25.88
N TRP A 20 -5.42 -30.36 -25.26
CA TRP A 20 -5.08 -30.41 -23.84
C TRP A 20 -3.83 -29.59 -23.49
N LEU A 21 -2.77 -29.72 -24.29
CA LEU A 21 -1.54 -28.94 -24.12
C LEU A 21 -1.78 -27.44 -24.31
N SER A 22 -2.60 -27.06 -25.30
CA SER A 22 -2.98 -25.67 -25.56
C SER A 22 -3.74 -25.08 -24.37
N LEU A 23 -4.77 -25.76 -23.86
CA LEU A 23 -5.53 -25.31 -22.69
C LEU A 23 -4.63 -25.13 -21.47
N ARG A 24 -3.71 -26.08 -21.22
CA ARG A 24 -2.77 -26.00 -20.11
C ARG A 24 -1.78 -24.84 -20.24
N ASN A 25 -1.34 -24.53 -21.45
CA ASN A 25 -0.46 -23.39 -21.71
C ASN A 25 -1.21 -22.05 -21.58
N GLN A 26 -2.46 -21.99 -22.04
CA GLN A 26 -3.32 -20.81 -21.88
C GLN A 26 -3.59 -20.52 -20.40
N ASP A 27 -3.93 -21.53 -19.60
CA ASP A 27 -4.14 -21.36 -18.16
C ASP A 27 -2.88 -20.86 -17.44
N ARG A 28 -1.70 -21.44 -17.75
CA ARG A 28 -0.43 -20.95 -17.20
C ARG A 28 -0.07 -19.53 -17.65
N ALA A 29 -0.45 -19.14 -18.87
CA ALA A 29 -0.25 -17.78 -19.34
C ALA A 29 -1.18 -16.81 -18.61
N TRP A 30 -2.46 -17.19 -18.47
CA TRP A 30 -3.46 -16.43 -17.74
C TRP A 30 -3.06 -16.22 -16.27
N GLN A 31 -2.65 -17.28 -15.57
CA GLN A 31 -2.20 -17.18 -14.18
C GLN A 31 -1.00 -16.24 -14.02
N ARG A 32 -0.01 -16.32 -14.90
CA ARG A 32 1.15 -15.42 -14.86
C ARG A 32 0.76 -13.96 -15.10
N GLU A 33 -0.13 -13.73 -16.06
CA GLU A 33 -0.60 -12.38 -16.37
C GLU A 33 -1.44 -11.81 -15.22
N HIS A 34 -2.35 -12.61 -14.66
CA HIS A 34 -3.16 -12.23 -13.51
C HIS A 34 -2.27 -11.86 -12.30
N GLN A 35 -1.22 -12.65 -12.03
CA GLN A 35 -0.26 -12.35 -10.97
C GLN A 35 0.53 -11.05 -11.22
N ARG A 36 0.92 -10.78 -12.48
CA ARG A 36 1.56 -9.50 -12.84
C ARG A 36 0.62 -8.32 -12.64
N GLN A 37 -0.61 -8.41 -13.13
CA GLN A 37 -1.60 -7.36 -12.98
C GLN A 37 -1.85 -7.02 -11.51
N TRP A 38 -2.04 -8.03 -10.66
CA TRP A 38 -2.20 -7.78 -9.21
C TRP A 38 -0.95 -7.18 -8.57
N ARG A 39 0.24 -7.64 -8.95
CA ARG A 39 1.50 -7.05 -8.49
C ARG A 39 1.59 -5.56 -8.84
N ASP A 40 1.22 -5.19 -10.07
CA ASP A 40 1.28 -3.82 -10.56
C ASP A 40 0.22 -2.92 -9.90
N ILE A 41 -0.99 -3.43 -9.69
CA ILE A 41 -2.06 -2.76 -8.93
C ILE A 41 -1.57 -2.47 -7.51
N ARG A 42 -1.02 -3.47 -6.83
CA ARG A 42 -0.50 -3.33 -5.46
C ARG A 42 0.61 -2.29 -5.39
N LEU A 43 1.57 -2.34 -6.31
CA LEU A 43 2.66 -1.36 -6.36
C LEU A 43 2.12 0.07 -6.57
N THR A 44 1.20 0.25 -7.52
CA THR A 44 0.59 1.55 -7.83
C THR A 44 -0.14 2.11 -6.62
N VAL A 45 -1.02 1.32 -5.99
CA VAL A 45 -1.79 1.73 -4.83
C VAL A 45 -0.89 2.07 -3.63
N CYS A 46 0.16 1.27 -3.38
CA CYS A 46 1.12 1.57 -2.32
C CYS A 46 1.89 2.86 -2.57
N ASN A 47 2.31 3.12 -3.81
CA ASN A 47 2.98 4.36 -4.19
C ASN A 47 2.05 5.57 -4.02
N ASP A 48 0.79 5.46 -4.45
CA ASP A 48 -0.19 6.54 -4.32
C ASP A 48 -0.48 6.85 -2.84
N PHE A 49 -0.61 5.81 -2.01
CA PHE A 49 -0.77 5.96 -0.56
C PHE A 49 0.44 6.66 0.07
N LEU A 50 1.68 6.24 -0.26
CA LEU A 50 2.89 6.89 0.24
C LEU A 50 2.99 8.36 -0.20
N ALA A 51 2.65 8.64 -1.46
CA ALA A 51 2.64 10.00 -1.98
C ALA A 51 1.60 10.87 -1.28
N ALA A 52 0.41 10.33 -1.00
CA ALA A 52 -0.62 11.01 -0.23
C ALA A 52 -0.17 11.27 1.22
N ASN A 53 0.46 10.28 1.87
CA ASN A 53 1.01 10.43 3.22
C ASN A 53 2.09 11.52 3.28
N ARG A 54 3.04 11.54 2.34
CA ARG A 54 4.06 12.59 2.30
C ARG A 54 3.49 13.98 2.01
N ARG A 55 2.49 14.09 1.12
CA ARG A 55 1.79 15.36 0.89
C ARG A 55 1.03 15.84 2.13
N TYR A 56 0.40 14.92 2.85
CA TYR A 56 -0.25 15.22 4.12
C TYR A 56 0.74 15.73 5.17
N VAL A 57 1.87 15.02 5.37
CA VAL A 57 2.91 15.46 6.31
C VAL A 57 3.50 16.82 5.88
N ALA A 58 3.74 17.03 4.59
CA ALA A 58 4.22 18.31 4.08
C ALA A 58 3.24 19.47 4.38
N TYR A 59 1.93 19.26 4.17
CA TYR A 59 0.93 20.24 4.57
C TYR A 59 0.94 20.49 6.08
N VAL A 60 1.04 19.42 6.88
CA VAL A 60 1.09 19.53 8.35
C VAL A 60 2.25 20.40 8.81
N LEU A 61 3.42 20.27 8.17
CA LEU A 61 4.59 21.05 8.53
C LEU A 61 4.60 22.47 7.94
N ASP A 62 3.67 22.81 7.03
CA ASP A 62 3.58 24.16 6.48
C ASP A 62 3.30 25.17 7.62
N PRO A 63 4.11 26.24 7.76
CA PRO A 63 3.87 27.28 8.75
C PRO A 63 2.50 27.96 8.64
N ARG A 64 1.91 27.95 7.44
CA ARG A 64 0.61 28.54 7.11
C ARG A 64 -0.57 27.59 7.33
N ALA A 65 -0.32 26.32 7.65
CA ALA A 65 -1.37 25.36 7.87
C ALA A 65 -2.18 25.69 9.14
N SER A 66 -3.50 25.72 8.99
CA SER A 66 -4.43 25.85 10.11
C SER A 66 -4.89 24.45 10.55
N ILE A 67 -4.40 24.02 11.71
CA ILE A 67 -4.70 22.70 12.27
C ILE A 67 -5.14 22.90 13.72
N THR A 68 -6.29 22.34 14.07
CA THR A 68 -6.78 22.30 15.45
C THR A 68 -6.76 20.86 15.94
N ALA A 69 -6.67 20.66 17.25
CA ALA A 69 -6.74 19.33 17.85
C ALA A 69 -7.80 19.28 18.93
N LEU A 70 -8.59 18.21 18.94
CA LEU A 70 -9.57 17.93 19.98
C LEU A 70 -9.27 16.57 20.62
N PRO A 71 -9.68 16.34 21.88
CA PRO A 71 -9.59 15.01 22.49
C PRO A 71 -10.24 13.94 21.60
N HIS A 72 -9.54 12.83 21.41
CA HIS A 72 -10.04 11.73 20.60
C HIS A 72 -11.28 11.11 21.28
N PRO A 73 -12.40 10.95 20.57
CA PRO A 73 -13.67 10.58 21.18
C PRO A 73 -13.69 9.14 21.75
N ARG A 74 -12.73 8.29 21.36
CA ARG A 74 -12.66 6.87 21.74
C ARG A 74 -11.37 6.47 22.44
N GLU A 75 -10.37 7.35 22.47
CA GLU A 75 -9.03 7.04 22.99
C GLU A 75 -8.62 8.14 23.96
N PRO A 76 -8.88 7.94 25.27
CA PRO A 76 -8.50 8.91 26.28
C PRO A 76 -7.00 9.25 26.20
N GLY A 77 -6.66 10.52 26.43
CA GLY A 77 -5.29 11.02 26.37
C GLY A 77 -4.72 11.20 24.97
N HIS A 78 -5.45 10.83 23.92
CA HIS A 78 -5.02 11.05 22.53
C HIS A 78 -5.73 12.27 21.94
N LEU A 79 -5.02 13.01 21.09
CA LEU A 79 -5.55 14.14 20.35
C LEU A 79 -5.83 13.75 18.89
N MET A 80 -6.91 14.29 18.34
CA MET A 80 -7.33 14.10 16.96
C MET A 80 -7.20 15.42 16.19
N PRO A 81 -6.45 15.46 15.08
CA PRO A 81 -6.29 16.68 14.29
C PRO A 81 -7.50 16.95 13.40
N PHE A 82 -7.88 18.22 13.29
CA PHE A 82 -8.91 18.76 12.42
C PHE A 82 -8.30 19.81 11.51
N PHE A 83 -8.72 19.75 10.25
CA PHE A 83 -8.21 20.57 9.16
C PHE A 83 -9.31 21.50 8.68
N ASP A 84 -8.92 22.71 8.30
CA ASP A 84 -9.77 23.65 7.59
C ASP A 84 -10.03 23.19 6.14
N GLU A 85 -10.66 24.06 5.34
CA GLU A 85 -10.97 23.76 3.94
C GLU A 85 -9.72 23.53 3.09
N MET A 86 -8.61 24.22 3.40
CA MET A 86 -7.33 24.08 2.69
C MET A 86 -6.63 22.76 3.01
N GLY A 87 -6.70 22.29 4.26
CA GLY A 87 -6.08 21.04 4.69
C GLY A 87 -6.90 19.79 4.39
N ARG A 88 -8.22 19.94 4.19
CA ARG A 88 -9.15 18.83 3.95
C ARG A 88 -8.74 17.92 2.78
N PRO A 89 -8.35 18.44 1.59
CA PRO A 89 -7.95 17.60 0.46
C PRO A 89 -6.79 16.66 0.78
N TYR A 90 -5.83 17.10 1.59
CA TYR A 90 -4.68 16.27 2.00
C TYR A 90 -5.08 15.14 2.93
N LYS A 91 -5.97 15.43 3.90
CA LYS A 91 -6.54 14.42 4.80
C LYS A 91 -7.35 13.39 4.01
N GLU A 92 -8.23 13.84 3.13
CA GLU A 92 -9.08 12.96 2.31
C GLU A 92 -8.27 12.10 1.36
N ALA A 93 -7.23 12.65 0.72
CA ALA A 93 -6.31 11.89 -0.12
C ALA A 93 -5.58 10.80 0.67
N LEU A 94 -5.11 11.10 1.90
CA LEU A 94 -4.49 10.12 2.78
C LEU A 94 -5.48 9.00 3.16
N GLU A 95 -6.70 9.35 3.55
CA GLU A 95 -7.74 8.37 3.93
C GLU A 95 -8.18 7.50 2.75
N THR A 96 -8.27 8.10 1.55
CA THR A 96 -8.58 7.40 0.31
C THR A 96 -7.47 6.42 -0.07
N GLY A 97 -6.21 6.88 -0.09
CA GLY A 97 -5.05 6.03 -0.38
C GLY A 97 -4.89 4.90 0.65
N PHE A 98 -5.11 5.20 1.92
CA PHE A 98 -5.07 4.19 2.99
C PHE A 98 -6.15 3.12 2.82
N THR A 99 -7.36 3.53 2.47
CA THR A 99 -8.47 2.60 2.19
C THR A 99 -8.18 1.74 0.97
N ALA A 100 -7.72 2.35 -0.13
CA ALA A 100 -7.35 1.63 -1.34
C ALA A 100 -6.25 0.58 -1.07
N MET A 101 -5.21 0.94 -0.31
CA MET A 101 -4.15 0.02 0.11
C MET A 101 -4.70 -1.18 0.86
N ARG A 102 -5.61 -0.96 1.82
CA ARG A 102 -6.23 -2.06 2.60
C ARG A 102 -7.07 -3.01 1.75
N LEU A 103 -7.60 -2.56 0.62
CA LEU A 103 -8.41 -3.41 -0.27
C LEU A 103 -7.56 -4.35 -1.12
N VAL A 104 -6.32 -3.98 -1.44
CA VAL A 104 -5.48 -4.72 -2.41
C VAL A 104 -4.34 -5.51 -1.77
N MET A 105 -3.99 -5.21 -0.51
CA MET A 105 -2.98 -5.98 0.25
C MET A 105 -3.55 -7.30 0.76
N GLU A 106 -2.78 -8.37 0.61
CA GLU A 106 -3.13 -9.72 1.08
C GLU A 106 -2.60 -9.97 2.49
N ARG A 107 -1.41 -9.45 2.84
CA ARG A 107 -0.82 -9.74 4.16
C ARG A 107 -1.34 -8.79 5.24
N PRO A 108 -1.79 -9.31 6.39
CA PRO A 108 -2.17 -8.50 7.55
C PRO A 108 -1.04 -7.59 8.04
N GLU A 109 0.21 -8.03 7.90
CA GLU A 109 1.39 -7.27 8.32
C GLU A 109 1.54 -5.96 7.56
N THR A 110 1.34 -5.98 6.24
CA THR A 110 1.45 -4.78 5.39
C THR A 110 0.38 -3.75 5.77
N VAL A 111 -0.84 -4.22 6.05
CA VAL A 111 -1.93 -3.38 6.56
C VAL A 111 -1.60 -2.80 7.93
N ARG A 112 -1.05 -3.62 8.84
CA ARG A 112 -0.65 -3.19 10.19
C ARG A 112 0.40 -2.08 10.14
N CYS A 113 1.45 -2.24 9.32
CA CYS A 113 2.45 -1.18 9.12
C CYS A 113 1.81 0.10 8.56
N GLY A 114 0.85 -0.01 7.64
CA GLY A 114 0.12 1.14 7.11
C GLY A 114 -0.71 1.88 8.19
N VAL A 115 -1.34 1.14 9.11
CA VAL A 115 -2.04 1.73 10.27
C VAL A 115 -1.06 2.50 11.15
N ILE A 116 0.09 1.91 11.46
CA ILE A 116 1.13 2.55 12.30
C ILE A 116 1.64 3.84 11.64
N LEU A 117 1.89 3.81 10.33
CA LEU A 117 2.30 4.99 9.56
C LEU A 117 1.25 6.10 9.64
N VAL A 118 -0.02 5.82 9.33
CA VAL A 118 -1.11 6.82 9.39
C VAL A 118 -1.26 7.39 10.79
N ASN A 119 -1.20 6.55 11.82
CA ASN A 119 -1.31 7.00 13.21
C ASN A 119 -0.13 7.87 13.62
N SER A 120 1.09 7.55 13.16
CA SER A 120 2.28 8.37 13.40
C SER A 120 2.15 9.74 12.72
N SER A 121 1.69 9.77 11.46
CA SER A 121 1.42 11.03 10.74
C SER A 121 0.37 11.89 11.46
N ARG A 122 -0.71 11.26 11.96
CA ARG A 122 -1.77 11.95 12.70
C ARG A 122 -1.29 12.49 14.05
N ARG A 123 -0.37 11.79 14.73
CA ARG A 123 0.25 12.28 15.97
C ARG A 123 1.08 13.54 15.71
N VAL A 124 1.89 13.55 14.65
CA VAL A 124 2.63 14.77 14.23
C VAL A 124 1.66 15.92 13.94
N ALA A 125 0.57 15.66 13.22
CA ALA A 125 -0.47 16.66 12.97
C ALA A 125 -1.16 17.17 14.24
N ALA A 126 -1.44 16.29 15.20
CA ALA A 126 -2.02 16.68 16.48
C ALA A 126 -1.04 17.52 17.31
N SER A 127 0.25 17.17 17.34
CA SER A 127 1.29 17.98 17.99
C SER A 127 1.40 19.36 17.36
N ARG A 128 1.33 19.46 16.03
CA ARG A 128 1.38 20.75 15.32
C ARG A 128 0.23 21.70 15.67
N ALA A 129 -0.90 21.18 16.14
CA ALA A 129 -2.02 22.02 16.57
C ALA A 129 -1.72 22.81 17.85
N THR A 130 -0.78 22.35 18.67
CA THR A 130 -0.41 22.97 19.95
C THR A 130 1.02 23.47 19.99
N LEU A 131 1.88 23.00 19.08
CA LEU A 131 3.30 23.32 18.99
C LEU A 131 3.62 23.97 17.63
N SER A 132 4.63 24.83 17.61
CA SER A 132 5.24 25.24 16.34
C SER A 132 5.99 24.04 15.74
N GLU A 133 6.27 24.08 14.43
CA GLU A 133 7.01 23.01 13.73
C GLU A 133 8.34 22.68 14.44
N ALA A 134 9.08 23.70 14.86
CA ALA A 134 10.40 23.56 15.51
C ALA A 134 10.32 22.96 16.93
N ASP A 135 9.15 23.01 17.56
CA ASP A 135 8.93 22.53 18.92
C ASP A 135 8.39 21.09 18.96
N ILE A 136 8.08 20.50 17.80
CA ILE A 136 7.66 19.09 17.74
C ILE A 136 8.86 18.20 18.10
N PRO A 137 8.73 17.28 19.07
CA PRO A 137 9.83 16.41 19.48
C PRO A 137 10.39 15.60 18.30
N SER A 138 11.71 15.49 18.20
CA SER A 138 12.39 14.71 17.15
C SER A 138 11.93 13.26 17.12
N GLU A 139 11.64 12.67 18.29
CA GLU A 139 11.12 11.31 18.43
C GLU A 139 9.82 11.09 17.64
N ALA A 140 8.97 12.13 17.49
CA ALA A 140 7.75 12.01 16.68
C ALA A 140 8.08 11.80 15.20
N PHE A 141 9.10 12.47 14.68
CA PHE A 141 9.58 12.31 13.32
C PHE A 141 10.34 11.00 13.12
N GLU A 142 11.18 10.60 14.08
CA GLU A 142 11.85 9.30 14.06
C GLU A 142 10.84 8.15 13.99
N ASN A 143 9.76 8.23 14.80
CA ASN A 143 8.67 7.26 14.76
C ASN A 143 7.92 7.28 13.44
N LEU A 144 7.61 8.47 12.90
CA LEU A 144 6.95 8.61 11.59
C LEU A 144 7.77 7.98 10.46
N TRP A 145 9.05 8.34 10.35
CA TRP A 145 9.90 7.86 9.26
C TRP A 145 10.32 6.41 9.46
N GLY A 146 10.47 5.96 10.70
CA GLY A 146 10.61 4.54 11.03
C GLY A 146 9.40 3.73 10.58
N ALA A 147 8.18 4.21 10.84
CA ALA A 147 6.95 3.57 10.39
C ALA A 147 6.81 3.55 8.86
N GLU A 148 7.23 4.62 8.16
CA GLU A 148 7.26 4.65 6.70
C GLU A 148 8.21 3.58 6.14
N GLN A 149 9.42 3.48 6.70
CA GLN A 149 10.40 2.48 6.30
C GLN A 149 9.90 1.05 6.57
N ASP A 150 9.27 0.80 7.71
CA ASP A 150 8.69 -0.49 8.04
C ASP A 150 7.56 -0.86 7.08
N PHE A 151 6.70 0.10 6.72
CA PHE A 151 5.67 -0.10 5.70
C PHE A 151 6.27 -0.41 4.32
N ILE A 152 7.31 0.32 3.89
CA ILE A 152 8.01 0.03 2.63
C ILE A 152 8.57 -1.39 2.64
N ASN A 153 9.19 -1.82 3.74
CA ASN A 153 9.72 -3.18 3.87
C ASN A 153 8.62 -4.25 3.89
N ALA A 154 7.46 -3.97 4.49
CA ALA A 154 6.30 -4.86 4.43
C ALA A 154 5.76 -4.99 2.99
N VAL A 155 5.61 -3.87 2.26
CA VAL A 155 5.21 -3.87 0.84
C VAL A 155 6.23 -4.59 -0.03
N ARG A 156 7.53 -4.41 0.20
CA ARG A 156 8.57 -5.16 -0.52
C ARG A 156 8.40 -6.66 -0.29
N SER A 157 8.17 -7.07 0.95
CA SER A 157 7.92 -8.47 1.29
C SER A 157 6.64 -9.01 0.64
N GLU A 158 5.56 -8.22 0.60
CA GLU A 158 4.31 -8.49 -0.13
C GLU A 158 4.58 -8.84 -1.59
N LEU A 159 5.43 -8.03 -2.23
CA LEU A 159 5.82 -8.15 -3.63
C LEU A 159 6.97 -9.16 -3.85
N GLY A 160 7.35 -9.94 -2.84
CA GLY A 160 8.44 -10.92 -2.95
C GLY A 160 9.82 -10.31 -3.23
N LEU A 161 10.03 -9.06 -2.82
CA LEU A 161 11.30 -8.34 -2.92
C LEU A 161 12.06 -8.42 -1.60
N VAL A 162 13.40 -8.34 -1.68
CA VAL A 162 14.28 -8.30 -0.50
C VAL A 162 14.05 -7.01 0.29
N THR A 163 13.98 -7.08 1.62
CA THR A 163 13.84 -5.89 2.47
C THR A 163 15.09 -5.00 2.42
N MET A 164 14.92 -3.70 2.62
CA MET A 164 16.04 -2.77 2.72
C MET A 164 16.46 -2.64 4.19
N PRO A 165 17.77 -2.53 4.47
CA PRO A 165 18.23 -2.20 5.81
C PRO A 165 17.61 -0.86 6.23
N ARG A 166 17.29 -0.70 7.51
CA ARG A 166 16.90 0.62 8.02
C ARG A 166 18.08 1.57 7.80
N SER A 167 17.82 2.71 7.17
CA SER A 167 18.78 3.80 7.21
C SER A 167 18.98 4.17 8.68
N PRO A 168 20.22 4.35 9.17
CA PRO A 168 20.41 5.02 10.45
C PRO A 168 19.70 6.37 10.36
N SER A 169 18.95 6.71 11.41
CA SER A 169 18.22 7.97 11.52
C SER A 169 19.14 9.13 11.17
N ALA A 170 18.70 9.98 10.24
CA ALA A 170 19.31 11.27 9.96
C ALA A 170 18.80 12.31 10.96
#